data_AF-H3GYE0-F1
#
_entry.id   AF-H3GYE0-F1
#
_cell.length_a   1.000
_cell.length_b   1.000
_cell.length_c   1.000
_cell.angle_alpha   90.00
_cell.angle_beta   90.00
_cell.angle_gamma   90.00
#
_symmetry.space_group_name_H-M   'P 1'
#
loop_
_entity.id
_entity.type
_entity.pdbx_description
1 polymer ?
#
loop_
_entity_poly.entity_id
_entity_poly.type
_entity_poly.pdbx_seq_one_letter_code
_entity_poly.pdbx_strand_id
1 'polypeptide(L)'
;MLNWNIRIILHLIMSAGPRVRRAAVANETVVVRIWRWVKITIWHVFYGQNEWQRLCCPTGAGVDEEKRIVRFRTELALSAQMVQTCNVVFDNEPFPRCDFVNKVYARVHALKNVGYSSSNQKHEEMLEQLWMNLKPNVRREGGRITKEWGEIGFQGTDPMSDFRGMGLFSLVQLNHFTKDYEVEAQRALEESNHPTRWYPFAVTGINVTAFMVELIDERLLDIKLYRLAGSGEDDDVNSGLKQLHDVYATIFTRFNKLWVDTNPRDVMAFPSIFQSLKDDVRLELTHKTNMGTGRSGAGRARAHAKKKQYKRGHATKNRSRDIDQIQDDLSVEKMTGKNMAFEEDEDLPGLGQFYCTPCGRHFIDAKTRDVHLKTKVHKRRLKDVAQKQYTQNEAMQGAGKAVEAYTPAHPKPSVNMDDL
;
A
#
# COMPACT_ATOMS: atom_id res chain seq x y z
N MET A 1 9.12 -33.35 -18.06
CA MET A 1 10.36 -32.62 -18.44
C MET A 1 10.25 -31.08 -18.38
N LEU A 2 9.07 -30.46 -18.33
CA LEU A 2 8.92 -28.99 -18.25
C LEU A 2 9.32 -28.35 -16.89
N ASN A 3 9.31 -29.10 -15.79
CA ASN A 3 9.55 -28.55 -14.44
C ASN A 3 11.03 -28.35 -14.06
N TRP A 4 11.96 -29.05 -14.71
CA TRP A 4 13.40 -28.93 -14.41
C TRP A 4 14.03 -27.70 -15.10
N ASN A 5 13.61 -27.42 -16.34
CA ASN A 5 14.05 -26.25 -17.09
C ASN A 5 13.65 -24.92 -16.42
N ILE A 6 12.46 -24.84 -15.83
CA ILE A 6 12.01 -23.64 -15.13
C ILE A 6 12.82 -23.41 -13.84
N ARG A 7 13.17 -24.47 -13.10
CA ARG A 7 14.00 -24.37 -11.89
C ARG A 7 15.44 -23.96 -12.18
N ILE A 8 16.04 -24.45 -13.26
CA ILE A 8 17.38 -24.03 -13.70
C ILE A 8 17.37 -22.57 -14.16
N ILE A 9 16.36 -22.16 -14.93
CA ILE A 9 16.17 -20.76 -15.36
C ILE A 9 16.03 -19.86 -14.12
N LEU A 10 15.20 -20.23 -13.13
CA LEU A 10 15.09 -19.49 -11.87
C LEU A 10 16.42 -19.42 -11.11
N HIS A 11 17.11 -20.55 -10.92
CA HIS A 11 18.35 -20.60 -10.13
C HIS A 11 19.53 -19.86 -10.80
N LEU A 12 19.56 -19.84 -12.15
CA LEU A 12 20.55 -19.09 -12.94
C LEU A 12 20.30 -17.59 -12.93
N ILE A 13 19.04 -17.16 -12.89
CA ILE A 13 18.63 -15.75 -12.77
C ILE A 13 18.90 -15.23 -11.34
N MET A 14 18.66 -16.06 -10.33
CA MET A 14 18.70 -15.66 -8.90
C MET A 14 20.10 -15.48 -8.30
N SER A 15 21.18 -16.04 -8.89
CA SER A 15 22.47 -16.12 -8.19
C SER A 15 23.51 -15.03 -8.52
N ALA A 16 23.37 -14.26 -9.60
CA ALA A 16 24.40 -13.25 -9.94
C ALA A 16 23.99 -12.20 -10.99
N GLY A 17 22.71 -11.85 -11.14
CA GLY A 17 22.20 -10.98 -12.22
C GLY A 17 23.06 -9.73 -12.50
N PRO A 18 23.23 -8.81 -11.53
CA PRO A 18 24.01 -7.59 -11.74
C PRO A 18 25.53 -7.79 -11.91
N ARG A 19 26.11 -8.86 -11.33
CA ARG A 19 27.56 -9.15 -11.43
C ARG A 19 27.92 -9.77 -12.78
N VAL A 20 27.11 -10.72 -13.26
CA VAL A 20 27.29 -11.38 -14.56
C VAL A 20 27.05 -10.40 -15.71
N ARG A 21 26.04 -9.52 -15.59
CA ARG A 21 25.80 -8.44 -16.57
C ARG A 21 27.00 -7.49 -16.69
N ARG A 22 27.54 -7.01 -15.56
CA ARG A 22 28.73 -6.13 -15.56
C ARG A 22 29.98 -6.81 -16.14
N ALA A 23 30.20 -8.09 -15.83
CA ALA A 23 31.34 -8.84 -16.36
C ALA A 23 31.22 -9.15 -17.88
N ALA A 24 30.00 -9.39 -18.38
CA ALA A 24 29.77 -9.60 -19.81
C ALA A 24 29.99 -8.31 -20.63
N VAL A 25 29.46 -7.18 -20.15
CA VAL A 25 29.64 -5.86 -20.79
C VAL A 25 31.10 -5.41 -20.79
N ALA A 26 31.85 -5.69 -19.71
CA ALA A 26 33.25 -5.28 -19.59
C ALA A 26 34.22 -6.08 -20.49
N ASN A 27 33.85 -7.29 -20.92
CA ASN A 27 34.76 -8.20 -21.64
C ASN A 27 34.42 -8.38 -23.14
N GLU A 28 33.37 -7.73 -23.65
CA GLU A 28 32.97 -7.88 -25.06
C GLU A 28 33.53 -6.75 -25.95
N THR A 29 34.44 -7.12 -26.84
CA THR A 29 35.00 -6.20 -27.85
C THR A 29 34.01 -5.94 -28.99
N VAL A 30 34.15 -4.80 -29.67
CA VAL A 30 33.31 -4.42 -30.83
C VAL A 30 33.30 -5.52 -31.91
N VAL A 31 34.43 -6.20 -32.12
CA VAL A 31 34.58 -7.30 -33.08
C VAL A 31 33.68 -8.48 -32.71
N VAL A 32 33.60 -8.84 -31.43
CA VAL A 32 32.73 -9.93 -30.95
C VAL A 32 31.25 -9.60 -31.15
N ARG A 33 30.87 -8.32 -30.94
CA ARG A 33 29.49 -7.85 -31.17
C ARG A 33 29.09 -7.91 -32.64
N ILE A 34 29.99 -7.50 -33.55
CA ILE A 34 29.78 -7.57 -35.00
C ILE A 34 29.63 -9.02 -35.45
N TRP A 35 30.53 -9.90 -35.01
CA TRP A 35 30.49 -11.32 -35.41
C TRP A 35 29.20 -11.99 -34.94
N ARG A 36 28.76 -11.69 -33.70
CA ARG A 36 27.47 -12.15 -33.18
C ARG A 36 26.30 -11.67 -34.00
N TRP A 37 26.26 -10.38 -34.32
CA TRP A 37 25.19 -9.81 -35.13
C TRP A 37 25.12 -10.47 -36.51
N VAL A 38 26.28 -10.69 -37.15
CA VAL A 38 26.37 -11.41 -38.43
C VAL A 38 25.81 -12.82 -38.28
N LYS A 39 26.19 -13.55 -37.23
CA LYS A 39 25.71 -14.89 -36.96
C LYS A 39 24.20 -14.94 -36.72
N ILE A 40 23.67 -14.06 -35.88
CA ILE A 40 22.23 -13.97 -35.58
C ILE A 40 21.44 -13.68 -36.86
N THR A 41 21.91 -12.72 -37.64
CA THR A 41 21.28 -12.32 -38.91
C THR A 41 21.28 -13.48 -39.91
N ILE A 42 22.40 -14.21 -40.06
CA ILE A 42 22.47 -15.40 -40.92
C ILE A 42 21.45 -16.46 -40.47
N TRP A 43 21.38 -16.77 -39.19
CA TRP A 43 20.45 -17.80 -38.70
C TRP A 43 18.98 -17.39 -38.85
N HIS A 44 18.67 -16.11 -38.68
CA HIS A 44 17.33 -15.59 -38.88
C HIS A 44 16.91 -15.59 -40.35
N VAL A 45 17.80 -15.16 -41.26
CA VAL A 45 17.53 -15.05 -42.69
C VAL A 45 17.45 -16.43 -43.37
N PHE A 46 18.35 -17.34 -43.03
CA PHE A 46 18.44 -18.63 -43.73
C PHE A 46 17.63 -19.75 -43.10
N TYR A 47 17.31 -19.67 -41.80
CA TYR A 47 16.64 -20.75 -41.07
C TYR A 47 15.39 -20.31 -40.31
N GLY A 48 15.03 -19.02 -40.32
CA GLY A 48 13.83 -18.49 -39.65
C GLY A 48 13.85 -18.67 -38.13
N GLN A 49 14.99 -19.00 -37.54
CA GLN A 49 15.13 -19.30 -36.12
C GLN A 49 15.80 -18.15 -35.37
N ASN A 50 15.19 -17.72 -34.27
CA ASN A 50 15.81 -16.79 -33.35
C ASN A 50 16.74 -17.52 -32.35
N GLU A 51 17.61 -16.76 -31.66
CA GLU A 51 18.59 -17.33 -30.72
C GLU A 51 17.92 -18.12 -29.58
N TRP A 52 16.76 -17.68 -29.12
CA TRP A 52 15.96 -18.33 -28.09
C TRP A 52 15.47 -19.71 -28.51
N GLN A 53 14.97 -19.85 -29.73
CA GLN A 53 14.54 -21.14 -30.30
C GLN A 53 15.72 -22.12 -30.40
N ARG A 54 16.91 -21.65 -30.76
CA ARG A 54 18.14 -22.47 -30.83
C ARG A 54 18.66 -22.86 -29.44
N LEU A 55 18.51 -21.99 -28.44
CA LEU A 55 18.90 -22.28 -27.06
C LEU A 55 17.92 -23.26 -26.40
N CYS A 56 16.63 -23.23 -26.74
CA CYS A 56 15.60 -24.10 -26.17
C CYS A 56 15.43 -25.45 -26.88
N CYS A 57 15.82 -25.56 -28.16
CA CYS A 57 15.75 -26.80 -28.95
C CYS A 57 17.14 -27.14 -29.53
N PRO A 58 17.99 -27.89 -28.81
CA PRO A 58 19.33 -28.21 -29.29
C PRO A 58 19.29 -29.22 -30.44
N THR A 59 20.12 -29.01 -31.45
CA THR A 59 20.39 -29.96 -32.54
C THR A 59 21.71 -30.70 -32.28
N GLY A 60 21.68 -32.04 -32.14
CA GLY A 60 22.85 -32.93 -32.15
C GLY A 60 23.21 -33.65 -30.83
N ALA A 61 24.05 -34.68 -30.92
CA ALA A 61 24.37 -35.64 -29.84
C ALA A 61 25.56 -35.26 -28.93
N GLY A 62 25.97 -33.99 -28.89
CA GLY A 62 27.16 -33.53 -28.15
C GLY A 62 26.97 -32.14 -27.56
N VAL A 63 25.89 -31.92 -26.83
CA VAL A 63 25.49 -30.59 -26.37
C VAL A 63 26.24 -30.22 -25.09
N ASP A 64 27.25 -29.35 -25.23
CA ASP A 64 27.94 -28.72 -24.10
C ASP A 64 26.99 -27.75 -23.37
N GLU A 65 26.44 -28.22 -22.26
CA GLU A 65 25.40 -27.54 -21.48
C GLU A 65 25.94 -26.29 -20.75
N GLU A 66 27.21 -26.31 -20.37
CA GLU A 66 27.87 -25.17 -19.72
C GLU A 66 28.06 -24.01 -20.72
N LYS A 67 28.51 -24.29 -21.94
CA LYS A 67 28.57 -23.28 -23.01
C LYS A 67 27.20 -22.73 -23.39
N ARG A 68 26.14 -23.54 -23.35
CA ARG A 68 24.76 -23.07 -23.60
C ARG A 68 24.28 -22.12 -22.51
N ILE A 69 24.52 -22.45 -21.25
CA ILE A 69 24.17 -21.60 -20.11
C ILE A 69 24.92 -20.27 -20.18
N VAL A 70 26.22 -20.28 -20.52
CA VAL A 70 27.01 -19.05 -20.71
C VAL A 70 26.42 -18.20 -21.83
N ARG A 71 26.16 -18.77 -23.02
CA ARG A 71 25.55 -18.03 -24.13
C ARG A 71 24.18 -17.45 -23.76
N PHE A 72 23.31 -18.26 -23.15
CA PHE A 72 22.01 -17.81 -22.67
C PHE A 72 22.12 -16.63 -21.71
N ARG A 73 23.03 -16.71 -20.74
CA ARG A 73 23.28 -15.63 -19.77
C ARG A 73 23.78 -14.36 -20.45
N THR A 74 24.63 -14.50 -21.46
CA THR A 74 25.15 -13.36 -22.22
C THR A 74 24.07 -12.72 -23.09
N GLU A 75 23.26 -13.51 -23.81
CA GLU A 75 22.15 -12.99 -24.62
C GLU A 75 21.08 -12.30 -23.74
N LEU A 76 20.77 -12.89 -22.58
CA LEU A 76 19.90 -12.28 -21.58
C LEU A 76 20.48 -10.94 -21.07
N ALA A 77 21.80 -10.88 -20.86
CA ALA A 77 22.49 -9.69 -20.38
C ALA A 77 22.59 -8.58 -21.43
N LEU A 78 22.55 -8.91 -22.72
CA LEU A 78 22.68 -7.96 -23.83
C LEU A 78 21.34 -7.48 -24.38
N SER A 79 20.23 -8.19 -24.12
CA SER A 79 18.89 -7.78 -24.53
C SER A 79 18.36 -6.66 -23.64
N ALA A 80 18.25 -5.44 -24.16
CA ALA A 80 17.75 -4.28 -23.41
C ALA A 80 16.35 -4.52 -22.81
N GLN A 81 15.44 -5.12 -23.58
CA GLN A 81 14.08 -5.42 -23.13
C GLN A 81 14.06 -6.44 -21.99
N MET A 82 14.88 -7.49 -22.06
CA MET A 82 14.94 -8.51 -21.02
C MET A 82 15.70 -8.05 -19.78
N VAL A 83 16.74 -7.22 -19.94
CA VAL A 83 17.41 -6.54 -18.83
C VAL A 83 16.40 -5.68 -18.08
N GLN A 84 15.59 -4.91 -18.79
CA GLN A 84 14.52 -4.11 -18.20
C GLN A 84 13.47 -4.97 -17.48
N THR A 85 12.98 -6.06 -18.11
CA THR A 85 12.06 -6.99 -17.45
C THR A 85 12.68 -7.60 -16.20
N CYS A 86 13.96 -7.99 -16.24
CA CYS A 86 14.66 -8.56 -15.10
C CYS A 86 14.85 -7.53 -13.98
N ASN A 87 15.24 -6.30 -14.30
CA ASN A 87 15.41 -5.24 -13.31
C ASN A 87 14.09 -4.95 -12.58
N VAL A 88 12.97 -4.94 -13.31
CA VAL A 88 11.66 -4.72 -12.71
C VAL A 88 11.22 -5.89 -11.83
N VAL A 89 11.38 -7.13 -12.32
CA VAL A 89 10.88 -8.34 -11.64
C VAL A 89 11.77 -8.74 -10.46
N PHE A 90 13.08 -8.59 -10.58
CA PHE A 90 14.04 -9.14 -9.61
C PHE A 90 14.78 -8.06 -8.82
N ASP A 91 15.09 -6.93 -9.44
CA ASP A 91 15.77 -5.81 -8.77
C ASP A 91 14.76 -4.76 -8.25
N ASN A 92 13.45 -5.01 -8.42
CA ASN A 92 12.33 -4.14 -8.04
C ASN A 92 12.46 -2.70 -8.56
N GLU A 93 13.15 -2.51 -9.69
CA GLU A 93 13.21 -1.21 -10.34
C GLU A 93 11.84 -0.87 -10.93
N PRO A 94 11.42 0.40 -10.91
CA PRO A 94 10.11 0.76 -11.44
C PRO A 94 10.15 0.80 -12.98
N PHE A 95 9.09 0.31 -13.65
CA PHE A 95 9.00 0.33 -15.12
C PHE A 95 9.31 1.71 -15.70
N PRO A 96 10.08 1.82 -16.80
CA PRO A 96 10.33 3.12 -17.40
C PRO A 96 9.02 3.77 -17.83
N ARG A 97 8.99 5.10 -17.73
CA ARG A 97 7.85 5.89 -18.21
C ARG A 97 7.77 5.79 -19.73
N CYS A 98 6.56 5.79 -20.28
CA CYS A 98 6.39 5.88 -21.73
C CYS A 98 6.83 7.26 -22.25
N ASP A 99 7.09 7.33 -23.55
CA ASP A 99 7.62 8.54 -24.20
C ASP A 99 6.73 9.77 -24.03
N PHE A 100 5.41 9.62 -24.08
CA PHE A 100 4.47 10.71 -23.82
C PHE A 100 4.69 11.35 -22.44
N VAL A 101 4.70 10.52 -21.39
CA VAL A 101 4.89 11.00 -20.00
C VAL A 101 6.25 11.67 -19.86
N ASN A 102 7.30 11.09 -20.47
CA ASN A 102 8.63 11.70 -20.48
C ASN A 102 8.65 13.07 -21.17
N LYS A 103 7.97 13.23 -22.31
CA LYS A 103 7.87 14.51 -23.02
C LYS A 103 7.14 15.57 -22.19
N VAL A 104 6.05 15.22 -21.52
CA VAL A 104 5.31 16.12 -20.62
C VAL A 104 6.19 16.58 -19.47
N TYR A 105 6.86 15.66 -18.77
CA TYR A 105 7.73 16.02 -17.66
C TYR A 105 9.00 16.75 -18.10
N ALA A 106 9.56 16.44 -19.27
CA ALA A 106 10.65 17.23 -19.85
C ALA A 106 10.22 18.69 -20.04
N ARG A 107 8.98 18.93 -20.48
CA ARG A 107 8.45 20.29 -20.62
C ARG A 107 8.21 20.98 -19.27
N VAL A 108 7.74 20.26 -18.26
CA VAL A 108 7.65 20.76 -16.87
C VAL A 108 9.01 21.20 -16.36
N HIS A 109 10.03 20.32 -16.45
CA HIS A 109 11.38 20.64 -15.99
C HIS A 109 12.03 21.77 -16.79
N ALA A 110 11.78 21.85 -18.10
CA ALA A 110 12.23 22.97 -18.91
C ALA A 110 11.65 24.31 -18.42
N LEU A 111 10.35 24.38 -18.14
CA LEU A 111 9.72 25.58 -17.59
C LEU A 111 10.21 25.91 -16.17
N LYS A 112 10.39 24.89 -15.32
CA LYS A 112 10.90 25.03 -13.96
C LYS A 112 12.30 25.65 -13.94
N ASN A 113 13.14 25.25 -14.90
CA ASN A 113 14.53 25.69 -14.97
C ASN A 113 14.71 27.03 -15.70
N VAL A 114 13.66 27.58 -16.31
CA VAL A 114 13.69 28.94 -16.85
C VAL A 114 13.41 29.91 -15.71
N GLY A 115 14.44 30.67 -15.32
CA GLY A 115 14.29 31.76 -14.35
C GLY A 115 13.40 32.88 -14.88
N TYR A 116 12.63 33.50 -13.99
CA TYR A 116 11.94 34.75 -14.32
C TYR A 116 12.96 35.83 -14.72
N SER A 117 12.59 36.70 -15.65
CA SER A 117 13.46 37.74 -16.18
C SER A 117 12.64 38.97 -16.51
N SER A 118 12.94 40.09 -15.85
CA SER A 118 12.27 41.37 -16.09
C SER A 118 12.60 42.00 -17.44
N SER A 119 13.70 41.59 -18.08
CA SER A 119 14.02 41.97 -19.45
C SER A 119 13.22 41.19 -20.50
N ASN A 120 12.50 40.13 -20.11
CA ASN A 120 11.67 39.35 -21.02
C ASN A 120 10.21 39.83 -20.96
N GLN A 121 9.77 40.49 -22.03
CA GLN A 121 8.42 41.04 -22.12
C GLN A 121 7.32 40.01 -21.85
N LYS A 122 7.48 38.76 -22.30
CA LYS A 122 6.49 37.70 -22.08
C LYS A 122 6.39 37.30 -20.60
N HIS A 123 7.49 37.37 -19.86
CA HIS A 123 7.50 37.08 -18.42
C HIS A 123 6.76 38.19 -17.65
N GLU A 124 7.01 39.46 -18.01
CA GLU A 124 6.32 40.62 -17.46
C GLU A 124 4.81 40.58 -17.79
N GLU A 125 4.43 40.23 -19.02
CA GLU A 125 3.03 40.05 -19.42
C GLU A 125 2.31 38.98 -18.60
N MET A 126 2.95 37.83 -18.35
CA MET A 126 2.37 36.78 -17.51
C MET A 126 2.23 37.21 -16.04
N LEU A 127 3.16 38.03 -15.54
CA LEU A 127 3.09 38.55 -14.17
C LEU A 127 1.97 39.60 -14.05
N GLU A 128 1.80 40.44 -15.07
CA GLU A 128 0.68 41.38 -15.14
C GLU A 128 -0.65 40.65 -15.26
N GLN A 129 -0.72 39.61 -16.10
CA GLN A 129 -1.92 38.79 -16.25
C GLN A 129 -2.34 38.17 -14.91
N LEU A 130 -1.39 37.67 -14.12
CA LEU A 130 -1.69 37.12 -12.80
C LEU A 130 -2.33 38.18 -11.88
N TRP A 131 -1.80 39.40 -11.90
CA TRP A 131 -2.39 40.51 -11.16
C TRP A 131 -3.80 40.83 -11.65
N MET A 132 -3.98 41.00 -12.96
CA MET A 132 -5.29 41.33 -13.55
C MET A 132 -6.35 40.27 -13.27
N ASN A 133 -5.98 38.99 -13.24
CA ASN A 133 -6.90 37.91 -12.89
C ASN A 133 -7.37 38.00 -11.43
N LEU A 134 -6.47 38.41 -10.51
CA LEU A 134 -6.74 38.46 -9.07
C LEU A 134 -7.34 39.78 -8.60
N LYS A 135 -6.95 40.89 -9.22
CA LYS A 135 -7.33 42.26 -8.87
C LYS A 135 -7.83 42.99 -10.13
N PRO A 136 -8.99 42.56 -10.68
CA PRO A 136 -9.51 43.15 -11.90
C PRO A 136 -9.78 44.64 -11.69
N ASN A 137 -9.43 45.46 -12.69
CA ASN A 137 -9.61 46.92 -12.70
C ASN A 137 -8.81 47.71 -11.66
N VAL A 138 -7.89 47.09 -10.92
CA VAL A 138 -6.97 47.78 -10.02
C VAL A 138 -5.59 47.80 -10.65
N ARG A 139 -5.07 48.99 -10.97
CA ARG A 139 -3.70 49.13 -11.47
C ARG A 139 -2.79 49.48 -10.31
N ARG A 140 -1.65 48.80 -10.20
CA ARG A 140 -0.63 49.10 -9.19
C ARG A 140 -0.05 50.49 -9.41
N GLU A 141 -0.03 51.32 -8.38
CA GLU A 141 0.47 52.69 -8.45
C GLU A 141 2.00 52.71 -8.62
N GLY A 142 2.71 51.84 -7.92
CA GLY A 142 4.18 51.73 -7.99
C GLY A 142 4.69 50.95 -9.21
N GLY A 143 3.81 50.53 -10.12
CA GLY A 143 4.15 49.75 -11.31
C GLY A 143 4.72 48.38 -10.97
N ARG A 144 5.91 48.06 -11.50
CA ARG A 144 6.53 46.73 -11.38
C ARG A 144 7.23 46.50 -10.04
N ILE A 145 7.79 47.55 -9.43
CA ILE A 145 8.52 47.46 -8.15
C ILE A 145 7.71 48.19 -7.09
N THR A 146 6.91 47.45 -6.33
CA THR A 146 5.94 48.01 -5.39
C THR A 146 5.62 47.04 -4.25
N LYS A 147 5.24 47.56 -3.08
CA LYS A 147 4.77 46.75 -1.95
C LYS A 147 3.38 46.12 -2.19
N GLU A 148 2.63 46.63 -3.18
CA GLU A 148 1.28 46.15 -3.54
C GLU A 148 1.28 44.67 -3.94
N TRP A 149 2.41 44.12 -4.39
CA TRP A 149 2.57 42.69 -4.65
C TRP A 149 2.28 41.81 -3.42
N GLY A 150 2.45 42.36 -2.21
CA GLY A 150 2.07 41.70 -0.96
C GLY A 150 0.57 41.41 -0.85
N GLU A 151 -0.29 42.16 -1.54
CA GLU A 151 -1.75 41.94 -1.51
C GLU A 151 -2.19 40.63 -2.16
N ILE A 152 -1.39 40.13 -3.11
CA ILE A 152 -1.58 38.81 -3.72
C ILE A 152 -0.57 37.78 -3.19
N GLY A 153 0.15 38.12 -2.11
CA GLY A 153 0.98 37.20 -1.36
C GLY A 153 2.38 36.95 -1.92
N PHE A 154 2.96 37.86 -2.71
CA PHE A 154 4.40 37.85 -3.01
C PHE A 154 5.22 38.49 -1.87
N GLN A 155 6.52 38.20 -1.83
CA GLN A 155 7.41 38.74 -0.80
C GLN A 155 8.17 39.98 -1.29
N GLY A 156 8.33 40.96 -0.40
CA GLY A 156 9.07 42.18 -0.70
C GLY A 156 8.38 43.07 -1.74
N THR A 157 9.17 43.76 -2.58
CA THR A 157 8.66 44.69 -3.61
C THR A 157 8.77 44.14 -5.03
N ASP A 158 9.39 42.97 -5.20
CA ASP A 158 9.70 42.39 -6.50
C ASP A 158 9.46 40.87 -6.51
N PRO A 159 8.38 40.40 -7.17
CA PRO A 159 8.06 38.99 -7.34
C PRO A 159 9.14 38.14 -8.02
N MET A 160 10.08 38.74 -8.75
CA MET A 160 11.15 38.01 -9.44
C MET A 160 11.92 37.09 -8.48
N SER A 161 12.11 37.54 -7.24
CA SER A 161 12.86 36.81 -6.23
C SER A 161 12.13 35.57 -5.70
N ASP A 162 10.79 35.52 -5.79
CA ASP A 162 9.99 34.38 -5.33
C ASP A 162 10.08 33.19 -6.29
N PHE A 163 10.27 33.45 -7.59
CA PHE A 163 10.32 32.40 -8.62
C PHE A 163 11.66 31.66 -8.74
N ARG A 164 12.64 31.91 -7.86
CA ARG A 164 13.99 31.34 -7.97
C ARG A 164 14.01 29.80 -7.98
N GLY A 165 13.15 29.15 -7.19
CA GLY A 165 13.14 27.69 -7.05
C GLY A 165 12.34 26.95 -8.13
N MET A 166 11.14 27.44 -8.46
CA MET A 166 10.21 26.80 -9.39
C MET A 166 10.11 27.48 -10.75
N GLY A 167 10.88 28.55 -10.95
CA GLY A 167 11.01 29.26 -12.21
C GLY A 167 9.69 29.74 -12.78
N LEU A 168 9.65 29.78 -14.11
CA LEU A 168 8.49 30.19 -14.87
C LEU A 168 7.31 29.22 -14.70
N PHE A 169 7.58 27.96 -14.35
CA PHE A 169 6.53 26.95 -14.20
C PHE A 169 5.50 27.31 -13.12
N SER A 170 5.95 27.85 -11.97
CA SER A 170 5.02 28.33 -10.94
C SER A 170 4.16 29.51 -11.40
N LEU A 171 4.70 30.43 -12.21
CA LEU A 171 3.93 31.55 -12.75
C LEU A 171 2.89 31.07 -13.78
N VAL A 172 3.24 30.08 -14.61
CA VAL A 172 2.30 29.45 -15.54
C VAL A 172 1.16 28.76 -14.77
N GLN A 173 1.49 28.03 -13.70
CA GLN A 173 0.48 27.37 -12.86
C GLN A 173 -0.44 28.34 -12.13
N LEU A 174 0.11 29.43 -11.57
CA LEU A 174 -0.68 30.50 -10.95
C LEU A 174 -1.62 31.17 -11.96
N ASN A 175 -1.15 31.46 -13.18
CA ASN A 175 -2.00 32.01 -14.24
C ASN A 175 -3.10 31.03 -14.65
N HIS A 176 -2.79 29.74 -14.81
CA HIS A 176 -3.80 28.71 -15.09
C HIS A 176 -4.88 28.67 -14.02
N PHE A 177 -4.48 28.62 -12.74
CA PHE A 177 -5.42 28.57 -11.63
C PHE A 177 -6.31 29.81 -11.57
N THR A 178 -5.72 31.00 -11.67
CA THR A 178 -6.46 32.27 -11.54
C THR A 178 -7.33 32.59 -12.74
N LYS A 179 -7.03 32.04 -13.92
CA LYS A 179 -7.81 32.22 -15.14
C LYS A 179 -8.93 31.19 -15.29
N ASP A 180 -8.61 29.91 -15.13
CA ASP A 180 -9.54 28.80 -15.44
C ASP A 180 -10.39 28.38 -14.23
N TYR A 181 -9.96 28.73 -13.02
CA TYR A 181 -10.65 28.46 -11.75
C TYR A 181 -10.87 29.76 -10.96
N GLU A 182 -11.44 30.76 -11.64
CA GLU A 182 -11.62 32.13 -11.14
C GLU A 182 -12.31 32.17 -9.77
N VAL A 183 -13.40 31.41 -9.60
CA VAL A 183 -14.19 31.39 -8.36
C VAL A 183 -13.35 30.86 -7.19
N GLU A 184 -12.66 29.73 -7.39
CA GLU A 184 -11.80 29.15 -6.38
C GLU A 184 -10.60 30.03 -6.05
N ALA A 185 -10.01 30.67 -7.06
CA ALA A 185 -8.87 31.56 -6.92
C ALA A 185 -9.24 32.84 -6.16
N GLN A 186 -10.37 33.48 -6.50
CA GLN A 186 -10.86 34.68 -5.82
C GLN A 186 -11.21 34.39 -4.37
N ARG A 187 -11.95 33.31 -4.10
CA ARG A 187 -12.24 32.89 -2.72
C ARG A 187 -10.95 32.63 -1.93
N ALA A 188 -9.99 31.94 -2.53
CA ALA A 188 -8.72 31.69 -1.86
C ALA A 188 -7.92 32.98 -1.62
N LEU A 189 -7.95 33.96 -2.53
CA LEU A 189 -7.34 35.26 -2.33
C LEU A 189 -7.97 36.03 -1.16
N GLU A 190 -9.30 36.06 -1.09
CA GLU A 190 -10.03 36.69 0.01
C GLU A 190 -9.68 36.04 1.35
N GLU A 191 -9.73 34.71 1.42
CA GLU A 191 -9.41 33.95 2.65
C GLU A 191 -7.94 34.06 3.04
N SER A 192 -7.03 34.16 2.05
CA SER A 192 -5.60 34.36 2.28
C SER A 192 -5.27 35.72 2.89
N ASN A 193 -6.11 36.73 2.69
CA ASN A 193 -5.96 38.08 3.23
C ASN A 193 -6.70 38.29 4.57
N HIS A 194 -7.16 37.22 5.21
CA HIS A 194 -7.89 37.31 6.47
C HIS A 194 -7.05 37.99 7.58
N PRO A 195 -7.59 38.95 8.37
CA PRO A 195 -6.79 39.77 9.30
C PRO A 195 -5.88 39.00 10.29
N THR A 196 -6.34 37.85 10.79
CA THR A 196 -5.59 37.03 11.77
C THR A 196 -4.92 35.79 11.17
N ARG A 197 -5.66 35.00 10.38
CA ARG A 197 -5.21 33.74 9.78
C ARG A 197 -4.77 33.89 8.32
N TRP A 198 -4.19 35.03 7.96
CA TRP A 198 -3.69 35.24 6.59
C TRP A 198 -2.62 34.20 6.22
N TYR A 199 -2.47 33.96 4.92
CA TYR A 199 -1.35 33.23 4.35
C TYR A 199 -0.96 33.87 3.00
N PRO A 200 0.30 33.76 2.56
CA PRO A 200 0.74 34.43 1.33
C PRO A 200 0.28 33.63 0.08
N PHE A 201 -0.79 34.07 -0.59
CA PHE A 201 -1.39 33.35 -1.74
C PHE A 201 -0.38 32.93 -2.82
N ALA A 202 0.41 33.86 -3.38
CA ALA A 202 1.34 33.53 -4.46
C ALA A 202 2.47 32.60 -3.99
N VAL A 203 3.05 32.84 -2.81
CA VAL A 203 4.09 31.96 -2.23
C VAL A 203 3.52 30.57 -1.94
N THR A 204 2.30 30.46 -1.43
CA THR A 204 1.60 29.16 -1.28
C THR A 204 1.49 28.45 -2.62
N GLY A 205 1.15 29.17 -3.69
CA GLY A 205 1.12 28.60 -5.04
C GLY A 205 2.47 28.05 -5.49
N ILE A 206 3.54 28.82 -5.28
CA ILE A 206 4.91 28.35 -5.57
C ILE A 206 5.26 27.10 -4.75
N ASN A 207 4.84 27.02 -3.49
CA ASN A 207 5.01 25.83 -2.66
C ASN A 207 4.20 24.63 -3.16
N VAL A 208 2.99 24.85 -3.68
CA VAL A 208 2.19 23.80 -4.34
C VAL A 208 2.87 23.32 -5.62
N THR A 209 3.46 24.22 -6.41
CA THR A 209 4.29 23.84 -7.58
C THR A 209 5.46 22.97 -7.17
N ALA A 210 6.18 23.34 -6.11
CA ALA A 210 7.28 22.54 -5.58
C ALA A 210 6.82 21.15 -5.15
N PHE A 211 5.69 21.07 -4.42
CA PHE A 211 5.12 19.79 -4.03
C PHE A 211 4.68 18.95 -5.24
N MET A 212 4.12 19.54 -6.29
CA MET A 212 3.81 18.82 -7.52
C MET A 212 5.04 18.21 -8.18
N VAL A 213 6.17 18.91 -8.18
CA VAL A 213 7.44 18.38 -8.69
C VAL A 213 7.90 17.20 -7.83
N GLU A 214 7.79 17.28 -6.50
CA GLU A 214 8.05 16.12 -5.61
C GLU A 214 7.18 14.91 -6.00
N LEU A 215 5.88 15.11 -6.27
CA LEU A 215 4.98 14.01 -6.68
C LEU A 215 5.34 13.42 -8.05
N ILE A 216 5.89 14.22 -8.97
CA ILE A 216 6.40 13.74 -10.26
C ILE A 216 7.65 12.87 -10.05
N ASP A 217 8.58 13.34 -9.23
CA ASP A 217 9.82 12.63 -8.90
C ASP A 217 9.52 11.31 -8.16
N GLU A 218 8.53 11.32 -7.28
CA GLU A 218 7.97 10.14 -6.59
C GLU A 218 7.11 9.23 -7.51
N ARG A 219 6.90 9.60 -8.77
CA ARG A 219 6.10 8.87 -9.78
C ARG A 219 4.62 8.71 -9.45
N LEU A 220 4.10 9.51 -8.52
CA LEU A 220 2.70 9.42 -8.07
C LEU A 220 1.71 10.04 -9.06
N LEU A 221 2.19 10.85 -10.01
CA LEU A 221 1.37 11.47 -11.05
C LEU A 221 1.42 10.74 -12.41
N ASP A 222 2.29 9.75 -12.58
CA ASP A 222 2.44 9.00 -13.84
C ASP A 222 1.07 8.45 -14.31
N ILE A 223 0.29 7.89 -13.38
CA ILE A 223 -1.03 7.29 -13.67
C ILE A 223 -2.06 8.29 -14.20
N LYS A 224 -1.92 9.57 -13.86
CA LYS A 224 -2.83 10.62 -14.36
C LYS A 224 -2.58 10.89 -15.84
N LEU A 225 -1.32 10.74 -16.28
CA LEU A 225 -0.92 10.96 -17.67
C LEU A 225 -1.11 9.71 -18.52
N TYR A 226 -0.91 8.51 -18.00
CA TYR A 226 -1.14 7.27 -18.78
C TYR A 226 -2.58 7.13 -19.28
N ARG A 227 -3.57 7.70 -18.57
CA ARG A 227 -4.97 7.70 -19.04
C ARG A 227 -5.19 8.51 -20.31
N LEU A 228 -4.27 9.43 -20.62
CA LEU A 228 -4.33 10.27 -21.82
C LEU A 228 -3.57 9.65 -23.00
N ALA A 229 -2.59 8.77 -22.74
CA ALA A 229 -1.73 8.16 -23.76
C ALA A 229 -2.40 7.10 -24.66
N GLY A 230 -3.74 6.93 -24.58
CA GLY A 230 -4.50 5.89 -25.28
C GLY A 230 -5.41 6.37 -26.41
N SER A 231 -5.55 7.69 -26.61
CA SER A 231 -6.33 8.27 -27.70
C SER A 231 -5.37 8.64 -28.85
N GLY A 232 -5.39 7.87 -29.93
CA GLY A 232 -4.42 7.97 -31.03
C GLY A 232 -4.35 9.32 -31.76
N GLU A 233 -3.21 9.44 -32.47
CA GLU A 233 -2.70 10.53 -33.33
C GLU A 233 -2.38 11.86 -32.62
N ASP A 234 -1.07 12.09 -32.49
CA ASP A 234 -0.39 13.15 -31.73
C ASP A 234 -0.70 13.16 -30.23
N ASP A 235 0.14 12.45 -29.47
CA ASP A 235 0.33 12.58 -28.03
C ASP A 235 0.53 14.07 -27.64
N ASP A 236 -0.58 14.80 -27.43
CA ASP A 236 -0.56 16.24 -27.19
C ASP A 236 0.02 16.52 -25.80
N VAL A 237 1.29 16.91 -25.80
CA VAL A 237 2.03 17.33 -24.61
C VAL A 237 1.29 18.44 -23.87
N ASN A 238 0.53 19.29 -24.57
CA ASN A 238 -0.23 20.37 -23.93
C ASN A 238 -1.42 19.84 -23.13
N SER A 239 -2.14 18.83 -23.62
CA SER A 239 -3.16 18.11 -22.85
C SER A 239 -2.58 17.50 -21.57
N GLY A 240 -1.40 16.87 -21.67
CA GLY A 240 -0.67 16.37 -20.51
C GLY A 240 -0.30 17.46 -19.50
N LEU A 241 0.20 18.61 -19.97
CA LEU A 241 0.49 19.76 -19.13
C LEU A 241 -0.77 20.32 -18.48
N LYS A 242 -1.86 20.48 -19.24
CA LYS A 242 -3.15 20.94 -18.74
C LYS A 242 -3.63 20.04 -17.61
N GLN A 243 -3.52 18.72 -17.76
CA GLN A 243 -3.90 17.78 -16.71
C GLN A 243 -3.08 18.00 -15.42
N LEU A 244 -1.80 18.36 -15.52
CA LEU A 244 -0.98 18.72 -14.36
C LEU A 244 -1.39 20.09 -13.77
N HIS A 245 -1.73 21.07 -14.61
CA HIS A 245 -2.25 22.35 -14.13
C HIS A 245 -3.62 22.21 -13.42
N ASP A 246 -4.48 21.29 -13.87
CA ASP A 246 -5.75 20.99 -13.20
C ASP A 246 -5.50 20.27 -11.84
N VAL A 247 -4.47 19.43 -11.75
CA VAL A 247 -4.03 18.83 -10.47
C VAL A 247 -3.49 19.90 -9.53
N TYR A 248 -2.72 20.87 -10.04
CA TYR A 248 -2.25 22.03 -9.27
C TYR A 248 -3.40 22.79 -8.63
N ALA A 249 -4.40 23.17 -9.44
CA ALA A 249 -5.59 23.88 -8.97
C ALA A 249 -6.30 23.08 -7.87
N THR A 250 -6.48 21.78 -8.07
CA THR A 250 -7.08 20.89 -7.08
C THR A 250 -6.32 20.88 -5.75
N ILE A 251 -4.97 20.80 -5.78
CA ILE A 251 -4.16 20.80 -4.56
C ILE A 251 -4.24 22.17 -3.86
N PHE A 252 -4.20 23.28 -4.61
CA PHE A 252 -4.33 24.62 -4.05
C PHE A 252 -5.70 24.81 -3.38
N THR A 253 -6.78 24.47 -4.06
CA THR A 253 -8.14 24.57 -3.49
C THR A 253 -8.28 23.72 -2.22
N ARG A 254 -7.67 22.53 -2.19
CA ARG A 254 -7.62 21.68 -1.00
C ARG A 254 -6.81 22.31 0.14
N PHE A 255 -5.66 22.90 -0.16
CA PHE A 255 -4.89 23.64 0.84
C PHE A 255 -5.74 24.73 1.47
N ASN A 256 -6.34 25.57 0.63
CA ASN A 256 -7.15 26.69 1.09
C ASN A 256 -8.32 26.22 1.97
N LYS A 257 -9.05 25.18 1.54
CA LYS A 257 -10.10 24.57 2.36
C LYS A 257 -9.56 24.06 3.70
N LEU A 258 -8.46 23.32 3.70
CA LEU A 258 -7.85 22.77 4.92
C LEU A 258 -7.42 23.89 5.88
N TRP A 259 -6.83 24.95 5.35
CA TRP A 259 -6.42 26.13 6.12
C TRP A 259 -7.63 26.79 6.79
N VAL A 260 -8.72 26.98 6.06
CA VAL A 260 -9.95 27.56 6.57
C VAL A 260 -10.60 26.68 7.63
N ASP A 261 -10.75 25.39 7.36
CA ASP A 261 -11.36 24.42 8.28
C ASP A 261 -10.53 24.27 9.57
N THR A 262 -9.19 24.36 9.48
CA THR A 262 -8.29 24.31 10.65
C THR A 262 -8.36 25.57 11.50
N ASN A 263 -8.70 26.71 10.89
CA ASN A 263 -8.79 28.02 11.54
C ASN A 263 -7.57 28.34 12.44
N PRO A 264 -6.34 28.35 11.88
CA PRO A 264 -5.14 28.57 12.67
C PRO A 264 -5.09 29.98 13.25
N ARG A 265 -4.35 30.13 14.35
CA ARG A 265 -4.20 31.43 15.04
C ARG A 265 -3.47 32.45 14.18
N ASP A 266 -2.44 32.00 13.47
CA ASP A 266 -1.54 32.81 12.66
C ASP A 266 -0.81 31.92 11.62
N VAL A 267 0.00 32.58 10.80
CA VAL A 267 0.76 31.96 9.70
C VAL A 267 1.78 30.91 10.16
N MET A 268 2.15 30.84 11.45
CA MET A 268 3.15 29.87 11.95
C MET A 268 2.66 28.42 11.88
N ALA A 269 1.34 28.21 11.74
CA ALA A 269 0.77 26.89 11.48
C ALA A 269 0.95 26.40 10.03
N PHE A 270 1.44 27.26 9.12
CA PHE A 270 1.61 26.94 7.71
C PHE A 270 2.42 25.65 7.46
N PRO A 271 3.62 25.47 8.04
CA PRO A 271 4.42 24.28 7.74
C PRO A 271 3.74 22.98 8.15
N SER A 272 3.05 22.95 9.30
CA SER A 272 2.39 21.74 9.78
C SER A 272 1.12 21.42 8.98
N ILE A 273 0.30 22.43 8.68
CA ILE A 273 -0.91 22.26 7.88
C ILE A 273 -0.57 21.86 6.44
N PHE A 274 0.42 22.52 5.84
CA PHE A 274 0.88 22.18 4.50
C PHE A 274 1.47 20.76 4.47
N GLN A 275 2.22 20.35 5.49
CA GLN A 275 2.72 18.97 5.59
C GLN A 275 1.58 17.96 5.70
N SER A 276 0.52 18.25 6.49
CA SER A 276 -0.67 17.39 6.56
C SER A 276 -1.34 17.23 5.19
N LEU A 277 -1.45 18.31 4.42
CA LEU A 277 -1.96 18.23 3.04
C LEU A 277 -1.06 17.33 2.17
N LYS A 278 0.26 17.48 2.26
CA LYS A 278 1.21 16.67 1.49
C LYS A 278 1.03 15.18 1.78
N ASP A 279 0.91 14.83 3.06
CA ASP A 279 0.73 13.44 3.49
C ASP A 279 -0.62 12.87 3.00
N ASP A 280 -1.70 13.64 3.10
CA ASP A 280 -3.02 13.23 2.63
C ASP A 280 -3.05 13.01 1.11
N VAL A 281 -2.43 13.90 0.33
CA VAL A 281 -2.36 13.77 -1.13
C VAL A 281 -1.53 12.56 -1.53
N ARG A 282 -0.38 12.33 -0.88
CA ARG A 282 0.45 11.13 -1.14
C ARG A 282 -0.30 9.84 -0.81
N LEU A 283 -1.00 9.81 0.32
CA LEU A 283 -1.81 8.67 0.72
C LEU A 283 -2.89 8.36 -0.31
N GLU A 284 -3.60 9.38 -0.79
CA GLU A 284 -4.64 9.22 -1.81
C GLU A 284 -4.08 8.67 -3.14
N LEU A 285 -2.96 9.23 -3.61
CA LEU A 285 -2.34 8.82 -4.87
C LEU A 285 -1.81 7.39 -4.79
N THR A 286 -1.18 7.00 -3.67
CA THR A 286 -0.69 5.62 -3.47
C THR A 286 -1.80 4.59 -3.32
N HIS A 287 -2.92 4.94 -2.67
CA HIS A 287 -4.08 4.06 -2.57
C HIS A 287 -4.79 3.87 -3.92
N LYS A 288 -4.85 4.92 -4.76
CA LYS A 288 -5.47 4.85 -6.10
C LYS A 288 -4.60 4.11 -7.14
N THR A 289 -3.27 4.06 -6.96
CA THR A 289 -2.36 3.28 -7.84
C THR A 289 -2.38 1.79 -7.57
N ASN A 290 -2.88 1.33 -6.41
CA ASN A 290 -2.91 -0.08 -6.01
C ASN A 290 -4.16 -0.87 -6.47
N MET A 291 -4.83 -0.45 -7.56
CA MET A 291 -5.92 -1.22 -8.20
C MET A 291 -5.40 -2.35 -9.11
N GLY A 292 -4.18 -2.81 -8.88
CA GLY A 292 -3.59 -4.00 -9.50
C GLY A 292 -2.81 -4.76 -8.44
N THR A 293 -3.22 -6.00 -8.17
CA THR A 293 -2.71 -6.94 -7.16
C THR A 293 -3.27 -6.76 -5.74
N GLY A 294 -3.71 -7.89 -5.17
CA GLY A 294 -4.40 -7.98 -3.90
C GLY A 294 -3.64 -7.34 -2.74
N ARG A 295 -4.41 -6.61 -1.95
CA ARG A 295 -4.08 -6.00 -0.67
C ARG A 295 -3.19 -6.88 0.21
N SER A 296 -1.91 -6.52 0.33
CA SER A 296 -1.15 -6.70 1.57
C SER A 296 -0.90 -5.30 2.14
N GLY A 297 -1.81 -4.85 3.00
CA GLY A 297 -1.72 -3.52 3.61
C GLY A 297 -0.41 -3.39 4.39
N ALA A 298 0.36 -2.37 4.05
CA ALA A 298 1.43 -1.85 4.89
C ALA A 298 0.80 -1.21 6.14
N GLY A 299 0.35 -2.03 7.08
CA GLY A 299 0.25 -1.59 8.46
C GLY A 299 1.65 -1.17 8.93
N ARG A 300 1.73 -0.10 9.73
CA ARG A 300 2.95 0.31 10.44
C ARG A 300 3.82 -0.90 10.75
N ALA A 301 5.08 -0.91 10.32
CA ALA A 301 6.00 -1.99 10.66
C ALA A 301 5.97 -2.18 12.19
N ARG A 302 5.44 -3.33 12.64
CA ARG A 302 5.21 -3.74 14.05
C ARG A 302 3.85 -3.38 14.71
N ALA A 303 2.87 -2.81 14.02
CA ALA A 303 1.51 -2.63 14.58
C ALA A 303 0.56 -3.82 14.28
N HIS A 304 1.05 -5.06 14.41
CA HIS A 304 0.11 -6.14 14.66
C HIS A 304 -0.37 -5.98 16.10
N ALA A 305 -1.59 -5.49 16.29
CA ALA A 305 -2.33 -5.78 17.52
C ALA A 305 -2.36 -7.31 17.62
N LYS A 306 -1.43 -7.89 18.39
CA LYS A 306 -1.29 -9.33 18.53
C LYS A 306 -2.53 -9.83 19.25
N LYS A 307 -3.61 -10.09 18.52
CA LYS A 307 -4.72 -10.98 18.94
C LYS A 307 -4.24 -12.43 19.11
N LYS A 308 -2.94 -12.65 19.34
CA LYS A 308 -2.29 -13.94 19.55
C LYS A 308 -2.91 -14.64 20.76
N GLN A 309 -3.24 -13.90 21.82
CA GLN A 309 -3.90 -14.47 22.99
C GLN A 309 -5.32 -14.92 22.69
N TYR A 310 -6.12 -14.09 21.99
CA TYR A 310 -7.47 -14.47 21.53
C TYR A 310 -7.44 -15.70 20.61
N LYS A 311 -6.58 -15.68 19.58
CA LYS A 311 -6.42 -16.81 18.65
C LYS A 311 -5.90 -18.07 19.35
N ARG A 312 -5.01 -17.94 20.33
CA ARG A 312 -4.56 -19.08 21.17
C ARG A 312 -5.64 -19.60 22.10
N GLY A 313 -6.50 -18.73 22.63
CA GLY A 313 -7.60 -19.11 23.53
C GLY A 313 -8.77 -19.78 22.81
N HIS A 314 -9.02 -19.41 21.54
CA HIS A 314 -10.04 -20.03 20.69
C HIS A 314 -9.52 -21.16 19.79
N ALA A 315 -8.23 -21.50 19.86
CA ALA A 315 -7.68 -22.63 19.12
C ALA A 315 -8.22 -23.94 19.72
N THR A 316 -8.71 -24.86 18.88
CA THR A 316 -9.32 -26.13 19.31
C THR A 316 -8.42 -26.93 20.25
N LYS A 317 -7.10 -26.90 20.01
CA LYS A 317 -6.09 -27.58 20.86
C LYS A 317 -5.98 -27.04 22.29
N ASN A 318 -6.53 -25.87 22.56
CA ASN A 318 -6.52 -25.21 23.87
C ASN A 318 -7.95 -25.04 24.42
N ARG A 319 -8.95 -25.67 23.80
CA ARG A 319 -10.34 -25.57 24.22
C ARG A 319 -10.49 -26.25 25.58
N SER A 320 -11.05 -25.54 26.55
CA SER A 320 -11.39 -26.11 27.85
C SER A 320 -12.52 -27.13 27.72
N ARG A 321 -12.65 -28.02 28.72
CA ARG A 321 -13.80 -28.93 28.85
C ARG A 321 -15.11 -28.14 28.83
N ASP A 322 -16.09 -28.67 28.12
CA ASP A 322 -17.42 -28.05 28.02
C ASP A 322 -18.20 -28.21 29.33
N ILE A 323 -19.28 -27.44 29.47
CA ILE A 323 -20.07 -27.41 30.72
C ILE A 323 -20.81 -28.74 30.93
N ASP A 324 -21.34 -29.33 29.87
CA ASP A 324 -22.05 -30.62 29.88
C ASP A 324 -21.13 -31.77 30.31
N GLN A 325 -19.91 -31.84 29.76
CA GLN A 325 -18.90 -32.84 30.15
C GLN A 325 -18.54 -32.74 31.63
N ILE A 326 -18.47 -31.52 32.18
CA ILE A 326 -18.20 -31.30 33.61
C ILE A 326 -19.41 -31.68 34.46
N GLN A 327 -20.64 -31.45 33.97
CA GLN A 327 -21.85 -31.87 34.66
C GLN A 327 -21.94 -33.39 34.75
N ASP A 328 -21.52 -34.11 33.69
CA ASP A 328 -21.40 -35.57 33.71
C ASP A 328 -20.35 -36.03 34.72
N ASP A 329 -19.15 -35.45 34.72
CA ASP A 329 -18.09 -35.77 35.70
C ASP A 329 -18.59 -35.58 37.16
N LEU A 330 -19.29 -34.48 37.43
CA LEU A 330 -19.87 -34.20 38.75
C LEU A 330 -20.99 -35.16 39.13
N SER A 331 -21.75 -35.66 38.15
CA SER A 331 -22.76 -36.69 38.39
C SER A 331 -22.11 -38.00 38.85
N VAL A 332 -20.97 -38.35 38.25
CA VAL A 332 -20.16 -39.53 38.62
C VAL A 332 -19.55 -39.35 40.01
N GLU A 333 -19.00 -38.19 40.34
CA GLU A 333 -18.50 -37.91 41.70
C GLU A 333 -19.62 -38.02 42.74
N LYS A 334 -20.83 -37.55 42.40
CA LYS A 334 -21.99 -37.64 43.30
C LYS A 334 -22.45 -39.09 43.51
N MET A 335 -22.44 -39.90 42.45
CA MET A 335 -22.83 -41.32 42.54
C MET A 335 -21.80 -42.18 43.27
N THR A 336 -20.51 -41.90 43.07
CA THR A 336 -19.40 -42.69 43.63
C THR A 336 -18.95 -42.20 45.02
N GLY A 337 -19.31 -40.97 45.40
CA GLY A 337 -18.94 -40.34 46.67
C GLY A 337 -17.44 -40.02 46.78
N LYS A 338 -16.68 -40.17 45.70
CA LYS A 338 -15.24 -39.90 45.62
C LYS A 338 -14.99 -38.83 44.56
N ASN A 339 -14.05 -37.94 44.85
CA ASN A 339 -13.56 -36.98 43.85
C ASN A 339 -12.83 -37.73 42.74
N MET A 340 -12.83 -37.17 41.53
CA MET A 340 -12.06 -37.70 40.40
C MET A 340 -10.57 -37.75 40.78
N ALA A 341 -10.02 -38.96 40.81
CA ALA A 341 -8.60 -39.22 41.02
C ALA A 341 -7.97 -39.64 39.70
N PHE A 342 -6.79 -39.12 39.41
CA PHE A 342 -6.02 -39.41 38.21
C PHE A 342 -4.75 -40.16 38.59
N GLU A 343 -4.30 -41.06 37.72
CA GLU A 343 -2.98 -41.70 37.84
C GLU A 343 -1.88 -40.63 37.73
N GLU A 344 -0.70 -40.91 38.30
CA GLU A 344 0.43 -39.98 38.26
C GLU A 344 0.92 -39.79 36.82
N ASP A 345 0.71 -38.59 36.27
CA ASP A 345 1.08 -38.23 34.90
C ASP A 345 2.13 -37.11 34.92
N GLU A 346 3.34 -37.44 34.47
CA GLU A 346 4.50 -36.53 34.43
C GLU A 346 4.28 -35.31 33.53
N ASP A 347 3.39 -35.39 32.53
CA ASP A 347 3.10 -34.30 31.61
C ASP A 347 2.07 -33.28 32.17
N LEU A 348 1.43 -33.59 33.31
CA LEU A 348 0.43 -32.74 33.94
C LEU A 348 1.00 -31.95 35.14
N PRO A 349 0.52 -30.71 35.38
CA PRO A 349 0.89 -29.95 36.57
C PRO A 349 0.59 -30.75 37.86
N GLY A 350 1.58 -30.85 38.74
CA GLY A 350 1.42 -31.53 40.03
C GLY A 350 1.19 -33.05 39.90
N LEU A 351 1.72 -33.68 38.84
CA LEU A 351 1.53 -35.10 38.52
C LEU A 351 0.04 -35.49 38.35
N GLY A 352 -0.81 -34.54 37.95
CA GLY A 352 -2.26 -34.75 37.84
C GLY A 352 -3.03 -34.84 39.16
N GLN A 353 -2.34 -34.79 40.31
CA GLN A 353 -2.95 -35.10 41.62
C GLN A 353 -3.87 -34.00 42.17
N PHE A 354 -3.63 -32.73 41.80
CA PHE A 354 -4.40 -31.59 42.33
C PHE A 354 -5.40 -31.06 41.31
N TYR A 355 -6.52 -31.76 41.14
CA TYR A 355 -7.57 -31.41 40.18
C TYR A 355 -8.75 -30.64 40.78
N CYS A 356 -9.43 -29.84 39.96
CA CYS A 356 -10.68 -29.17 40.28
C CYS A 356 -11.74 -29.50 39.24
N THR A 357 -12.71 -30.35 39.61
CA THR A 357 -13.75 -30.88 38.72
C THR A 357 -14.63 -29.79 38.10
N PRO A 358 -15.18 -28.80 38.84
CA PRO A 358 -16.02 -27.75 38.24
C PRO A 358 -15.30 -26.89 37.20
N CYS A 359 -13.98 -26.75 37.30
CA CYS A 359 -13.18 -25.93 36.40
C CYS A 359 -12.39 -26.75 35.37
N GLY A 360 -12.40 -28.08 35.44
CA GLY A 360 -11.69 -28.95 34.54
C GLY A 360 -10.18 -28.71 34.47
N ARG A 361 -9.53 -28.38 35.60
CA ARG A 361 -8.14 -27.89 35.63
C ARG A 361 -7.27 -28.55 36.69
N HIS A 362 -6.04 -28.90 36.31
CA HIS A 362 -4.95 -29.36 37.17
C HIS A 362 -4.11 -28.20 37.72
N PHE A 363 -3.63 -28.37 38.95
CA PHE A 363 -2.79 -27.40 39.68
C PHE A 363 -1.48 -28.06 40.13
N ILE A 364 -0.46 -27.24 40.37
CA ILE A 364 0.88 -27.71 40.75
C ILE A 364 0.89 -28.30 42.17
N ASP A 365 0.10 -27.72 43.07
CA ASP A 365 0.04 -28.08 44.49
C ASP A 365 -1.35 -27.80 45.11
N ALA A 366 -1.64 -28.42 46.25
CA ALA A 366 -2.90 -28.27 46.98
C ALA A 366 -3.18 -26.82 47.40
N LYS A 367 -2.16 -26.07 47.83
CA LYS A 367 -2.33 -24.68 48.30
C LYS A 367 -2.76 -23.77 47.15
N THR A 368 -2.20 -23.93 45.95
CA THR A 368 -2.62 -23.18 44.75
C THR A 368 -4.06 -23.53 44.33
N ARG A 369 -4.45 -24.80 44.40
CA ARG A 369 -5.85 -25.22 44.15
C ARG A 369 -6.80 -24.56 45.14
N ASP A 370 -6.48 -24.56 46.44
CA ASP A 370 -7.36 -24.01 47.47
C ASP A 370 -7.50 -22.48 47.37
N VAL A 371 -6.46 -21.78 46.92
CA VAL A 371 -6.55 -20.36 46.55
C VAL A 371 -7.48 -20.17 45.35
N HIS A 372 -7.39 -21.03 44.32
CA HIS A 372 -8.28 -20.98 43.17
C HIS A 372 -9.77 -21.13 43.55
N LEU A 373 -10.11 -22.05 44.46
CA LEU A 373 -11.49 -22.27 44.93
C LEU A 373 -12.13 -21.01 45.52
N LYS A 374 -11.32 -20.10 46.09
CA LYS A 374 -11.79 -18.83 46.67
C LYS A 374 -12.02 -17.73 45.64
N THR A 375 -11.51 -17.88 44.41
CA THR A 375 -11.55 -16.84 43.37
C THR A 375 -12.95 -16.61 42.79
N LYS A 376 -13.19 -15.39 42.27
CA LYS A 376 -14.45 -15.05 41.58
C LYS A 376 -14.70 -15.91 40.34
N VAL A 377 -13.65 -16.34 39.65
CA VAL A 377 -13.74 -17.16 38.43
C VAL A 377 -14.33 -18.53 38.76
N HIS A 378 -13.81 -19.19 39.81
CA HIS A 378 -14.33 -20.47 40.28
C HIS A 378 -15.79 -20.37 40.73
N LYS A 379 -16.11 -19.35 41.55
CA LYS A 379 -17.48 -19.11 42.03
C LYS A 379 -18.48 -18.86 40.89
N ARG A 380 -18.05 -18.23 39.80
CA ARG A 380 -18.90 -18.07 38.59
C ARG A 380 -19.10 -19.40 37.88
N ARG A 381 -18.03 -20.19 37.71
CA ARG A 381 -18.11 -21.49 37.05
C ARG A 381 -19.05 -22.46 37.77
N LEU A 382 -19.07 -22.46 39.10
CA LEU A 382 -20.04 -23.23 39.89
C LEU A 382 -21.50 -22.86 39.56
N LYS A 383 -21.78 -21.58 39.30
CA LYS A 383 -23.13 -21.14 38.89
C LYS A 383 -23.46 -21.61 37.47
N ASP A 384 -22.51 -21.55 36.55
CA ASP A 384 -22.69 -22.01 35.17
C ASP A 384 -22.99 -23.51 35.14
N VAL A 385 -22.23 -24.30 35.91
CA VAL A 385 -22.39 -25.76 36.02
C VAL A 385 -23.67 -26.17 36.76
N ALA A 386 -24.19 -25.31 37.64
CA ALA A 386 -25.47 -25.54 38.31
C ALA A 386 -26.70 -25.32 37.41
N GLN A 387 -26.53 -24.77 36.20
CA GLN A 387 -27.62 -24.65 35.23
C GLN A 387 -28.08 -26.03 34.76
N LYS A 388 -29.30 -26.12 34.24
CA LYS A 388 -29.81 -27.36 33.65
C LYS A 388 -28.89 -27.79 32.50
N GLN A 389 -28.44 -29.04 32.53
CA GLN A 389 -27.62 -29.61 31.47
C GLN A 389 -28.36 -29.55 30.14
N TYR A 390 -27.66 -29.08 29.10
CA TYR A 390 -28.20 -29.04 27.76
C TYR A 390 -28.29 -30.45 27.20
N THR A 391 -29.46 -30.82 26.66
CA THR A 391 -29.68 -32.16 26.10
C THR A 391 -29.77 -32.12 24.58
N GLN A 392 -29.32 -33.20 23.93
CA GLN A 392 -29.46 -33.35 22.48
C GLN A 392 -30.93 -33.25 22.03
N ASN A 393 -31.88 -33.70 22.86
CA ASN A 393 -33.31 -33.60 22.57
C ASN A 393 -33.79 -32.14 22.52
N GLU A 394 -33.32 -31.29 23.43
CA GLU A 394 -33.60 -29.85 23.43
C GLU A 394 -33.01 -29.16 22.20
N ALA A 395 -31.80 -29.57 21.78
CA ALA A 395 -31.19 -29.12 20.52
C ALA A 395 -32.02 -29.48 19.29
N MET A 396 -32.53 -30.72 19.25
CA MET A 396 -33.39 -31.21 18.17
C MET A 396 -34.73 -30.47 18.13
N GLN A 397 -35.35 -30.23 19.28
CA GLN A 397 -36.57 -29.42 19.39
C GLN A 397 -36.34 -27.99 18.89
N GLY A 398 -35.25 -27.34 19.29
CA GLY A 398 -34.87 -26.01 18.80
C GLY A 398 -34.59 -25.96 17.29
N ALA A 399 -34.13 -27.07 16.70
CA ALA A 399 -33.94 -27.24 15.27
C ALA A 399 -35.22 -27.64 14.51
N GLY A 400 -36.38 -27.66 15.18
CA GLY A 400 -37.67 -28.00 14.59
C GLY A 400 -37.90 -29.51 14.37
N LYS A 401 -37.07 -30.37 14.96
CA LYS A 401 -37.26 -31.83 14.92
C LYS A 401 -38.10 -32.26 16.13
N ALA A 402 -39.39 -32.49 15.91
CA ALA A 402 -40.26 -33.10 16.92
C ALA A 402 -40.04 -34.62 16.95
N VAL A 403 -39.92 -35.17 18.16
CA VAL A 403 -39.96 -36.63 18.37
C VAL A 403 -41.42 -36.98 18.67
N GLU A 404 -42.11 -37.61 17.72
CA GLU A 404 -43.44 -38.17 17.97
C GLU A 404 -43.28 -39.44 18.80
N ALA A 405 -43.60 -39.35 20.09
CA ALA A 405 -43.64 -40.51 20.97
C ALA A 405 -44.91 -41.33 20.66
N TYR A 406 -44.75 -42.44 19.92
CA TYR A 406 -45.81 -43.41 19.76
C TYR A 406 -45.97 -44.23 21.05
N THR A 407 -47.16 -44.23 21.64
CA THR A 407 -47.53 -45.24 22.63
C THR A 407 -47.69 -46.58 21.93
N PRO A 408 -46.89 -47.61 22.27
CA PRO A 408 -47.06 -48.93 21.68
C PRO A 408 -48.47 -49.47 22.02
N ALA A 409 -49.21 -49.95 21.02
CA ALA A 409 -50.54 -50.54 21.24
C ALA A 409 -50.50 -51.75 22.21
N HIS A 410 -49.34 -52.40 22.33
CA HIS A 410 -49.08 -53.45 23.30
C HIS A 410 -47.79 -53.15 24.07
N PRO A 411 -47.85 -52.64 25.31
CA PRO A 411 -46.66 -52.48 26.13
C PRO A 411 -46.09 -53.87 26.45
N LYS A 412 -44.83 -54.11 26.10
CA LYS A 412 -44.11 -55.29 26.61
C LYS A 412 -43.90 -55.09 28.12
N PRO A 413 -44.14 -56.10 28.97
CA PRO A 413 -43.81 -55.99 30.38
C PRO A 413 -42.32 -55.66 30.54
N SER A 414 -42.01 -54.61 31.29
CA SER A 414 -40.64 -54.18 31.56
C SER A 414 -39.92 -55.28 32.32
N VAL A 415 -38.88 -55.85 31.72
CA VAL A 415 -37.91 -56.66 32.45
C VAL A 415 -37.08 -55.68 33.27
N ASN A 416 -37.25 -55.70 34.60
CA ASN A 416 -36.33 -55.01 35.52
C ASN A 416 -34.95 -55.65 35.35
N MET A 417 -34.01 -54.93 34.74
CA MET A 417 -32.60 -55.28 34.66
C MET A 417 -31.84 -54.65 35.84
N ASP A 418 -32.36 -54.82 37.06
CA ASP A 418 -31.67 -54.44 38.30
C ASP A 418 -31.01 -55.65 38.99
N ASP A 419 -31.02 -56.84 38.37
CA ASP A 419 -30.39 -58.07 38.88
C ASP A 419 -29.47 -58.74 37.83
N LEU A 420 -28.45 -58.03 37.33
CA LEU A 420 -27.24 -58.62 36.74
C LEU A 420 -25.97 -57.81 37.05
#